data_AF-A0A7Y0PEJ0-F1
#
_entry.id   AF-A0A7Y0PEJ0-F1
#
_cell.length_a   1.000
_cell.length_b   1.000
_cell.length_c   1.000
_cell.angle_alpha   90.00
_cell.angle_beta   90.00
_cell.angle_gamma   90.00
#
_symmetry.space_group_name_H-M   'P 1'
#
loop_
_entity.id
_entity.type
_entity.pdbx_description
1 polymer ?
#
loop_
_entity_poly.entity_id
_entity_poly.type
_entity_poly.pdbx_seq_one_letter_code
_entity_poly.pdbx_strand_id
1 'polypeptide(L)'
;MDLRAAWLQLEPGVPAWERTTATGVVSHRSAAELYRIGHLPVDAHEFTLPSRKQTRRHDVRLHRGPVDHDIVTLRGLPVTRPSRIAADLLADRADLGAIAQVIADALRPGFDDPGSISSAIAPHAAANGLRRGDGIGLLRWLPELSGDGDGRS
;
A
#
# COMPACT_ATOMS: atom_id res chain seq x y z
N MET A 1 13.56 -13.64 4.93
CA MET A 1 12.52 -14.44 5.63
C MET A 1 11.23 -14.35 4.83
N ASP A 2 10.36 -15.37 4.86
CA ASP A 2 9.06 -15.33 4.18
C ASP A 2 8.08 -14.33 4.84
N LEU A 3 7.24 -13.66 4.04
CA LEU A 3 6.30 -12.63 4.50
C LEU A 3 5.30 -13.17 5.54
N ARG A 4 4.75 -14.38 5.32
CA ARG A 4 3.79 -14.98 6.26
C ARG A 4 4.46 -15.34 7.57
N ALA A 5 5.69 -15.84 7.50
CA ALA A 5 6.46 -16.09 8.71
C ALA A 5 6.73 -14.78 9.47
N ALA A 6 7.04 -13.67 8.77
CA ALA A 6 7.28 -12.37 9.39
C ALA A 6 6.01 -11.84 10.07
N TRP A 7 4.86 -12.00 9.43
CA TRP A 7 3.54 -11.68 9.99
C TRP A 7 3.23 -12.47 11.27
N LEU A 8 3.48 -13.79 11.28
CA LEU A 8 3.28 -14.61 12.48
C LEU A 8 4.14 -14.13 13.66
N GLN A 9 5.37 -13.69 13.37
CA GLN A 9 6.27 -13.15 14.40
C GLN A 9 5.90 -11.76 14.91
N LEU A 10 4.91 -11.07 14.32
CA LEU A 10 4.41 -9.82 14.90
C LEU A 10 3.83 -10.09 16.29
N GLU A 11 3.03 -11.13 16.47
CA GLU A 11 2.45 -11.51 17.76
C GLU A 11 2.66 -13.00 18.04
N PRO A 12 3.88 -13.43 18.44
CA PRO A 12 4.22 -14.85 18.53
C PRO A 12 3.40 -15.61 19.60
N GLY A 13 2.88 -14.91 20.60
CA GLY A 13 2.01 -15.47 21.64
C GLY A 13 0.56 -15.67 21.20
N VAL A 14 0.15 -15.10 20.07
CA VAL A 14 -1.20 -15.29 19.51
C VAL A 14 -1.13 -16.44 18.50
N PRO A 15 -2.02 -17.44 18.56
CA PRO A 15 -2.05 -18.50 17.55
C PRO A 15 -2.70 -18.04 16.24
N ALA A 16 -2.43 -18.74 15.13
CA ALA A 16 -2.82 -18.26 13.79
C ALA A 16 -4.34 -18.09 13.61
N TRP A 17 -5.15 -18.93 14.26
CA TRP A 17 -6.61 -18.91 14.17
C TRP A 17 -7.27 -17.81 15.01
N GLU A 18 -6.56 -17.19 15.97
CA GLU A 18 -7.04 -16.05 16.77
C GLU A 18 -6.56 -14.70 16.23
N ARG A 19 -5.72 -14.70 15.20
CA ARG A 19 -5.20 -13.46 14.61
C ARG A 19 -6.30 -12.70 13.88
N THR A 20 -6.34 -11.40 14.13
CA THR A 20 -7.21 -10.43 13.47
C THR A 20 -6.37 -9.36 12.76
N THR A 21 -6.99 -8.41 12.09
CA THR A 21 -6.29 -7.25 11.49
C THR A 21 -5.49 -6.45 12.52
N ALA A 22 -5.91 -6.45 13.79
CA ALA A 22 -5.19 -5.81 14.89
C ALA A 22 -3.80 -6.43 15.16
N THR A 23 -3.58 -7.68 14.76
CA THR A 23 -2.28 -8.37 14.90
C THR A 23 -1.29 -8.01 13.79
N GLY A 24 -1.72 -7.19 12.82
CA GLY A 24 -0.91 -6.66 11.74
C GLY A 24 -1.54 -6.94 10.38
N VAL A 25 -1.54 -5.94 9.51
CA VAL A 25 -2.03 -6.01 8.14
C VAL A 25 -0.85 -5.81 7.19
N VAL A 26 -0.68 -6.68 6.18
CA VAL A 26 0.30 -6.46 5.12
C VAL A 26 -0.08 -5.20 4.34
N SER A 27 0.84 -4.24 4.23
CA SER A 27 0.56 -2.94 3.61
C SER A 27 1.67 -2.48 2.68
N HIS A 28 1.53 -1.28 2.11
CA HIS A 28 2.54 -0.63 1.27
C HIS A 28 3.10 -1.56 0.17
N ARG A 29 4.42 -1.69 0.06
CA ARG A 29 5.07 -2.44 -1.03
C ARG A 29 4.85 -3.95 -0.94
N SER A 30 4.81 -4.50 0.28
CA SER A 30 4.51 -5.93 0.48
C SER A 30 3.09 -6.29 0.07
N ALA A 31 2.13 -5.38 0.27
CA ALA A 31 0.78 -5.57 -0.22
C ALA A 31 0.72 -5.50 -1.76
N ALA A 32 1.41 -4.53 -2.37
CA ALA A 32 1.50 -4.41 -3.82
C ALA A 32 2.07 -5.69 -4.47
N GLU A 33 3.10 -6.28 -3.86
CA GLU A 33 3.70 -7.54 -4.29
C GLU A 33 2.71 -8.72 -4.25
N LEU A 34 1.87 -8.82 -3.20
CA LEU A 34 0.85 -9.87 -3.10
C LEU A 34 -0.19 -9.79 -4.22
N TYR A 35 -0.58 -8.57 -4.59
CA TYR A 35 -1.45 -8.28 -5.73
C TYR A 35 -0.74 -8.39 -7.09
N ARG A 36 0.60 -8.39 -7.11
CA ARG A 36 1.45 -8.28 -8.31
C ARG A 36 1.16 -7.01 -9.12
N ILE A 37 1.02 -5.88 -8.43
CA ILE A 37 0.77 -4.56 -9.03
C ILE A 37 1.98 -3.65 -8.82
N GLY A 38 2.37 -2.91 -9.85
CA GLY A 38 3.57 -2.08 -9.80
C GLY A 38 4.87 -2.88 -9.78
N HIS A 39 5.99 -2.16 -9.85
CA HIS A 39 7.33 -2.70 -9.68
C HIS A 39 8.06 -1.90 -8.59
N LEU A 40 7.86 -2.31 -7.34
CA LEU A 40 8.42 -1.65 -6.17
C LEU A 40 9.51 -2.52 -5.58
N PRO A 41 10.72 -2.00 -5.30
CA PRO A 41 11.72 -2.74 -4.55
C PRO A 41 11.19 -2.99 -3.14
N VAL A 42 11.06 -4.26 -2.75
CA VAL A 42 10.62 -4.66 -1.41
C VAL A 42 11.85 -4.98 -0.57
N ASP A 43 12.41 -3.95 0.05
CA ASP A 43 13.62 -4.09 0.89
C ASP A 43 13.27 -4.62 2.30
N ALA A 44 12.00 -4.55 2.70
CA ALA A 44 11.49 -5.03 3.98
C ALA A 44 10.02 -5.46 3.88
N HIS A 45 9.60 -6.35 4.78
CA HIS A 45 8.19 -6.71 4.95
C HIS A 45 7.44 -5.61 5.67
N GLU A 46 6.46 -5.01 5.00
CA GLU A 46 5.72 -3.85 5.50
C GLU A 46 4.37 -4.26 6.11
N PHE A 47 4.14 -3.82 7.35
CA PHE A 47 2.89 -4.08 8.06
C PHE A 47 2.35 -2.81 8.71
N THR A 48 1.02 -2.65 8.70
CA THR A 48 0.31 -1.62 9.46
C THR A 48 -0.33 -2.21 10.71
N LEU A 49 -0.15 -1.54 11.85
CA LEU A 49 -0.78 -1.88 13.14
C LEU A 49 -1.58 -0.70 13.70
N PRO A 50 -2.64 -0.95 14.48
CA PRO A 50 -3.47 0.12 15.08
C PRO A 50 -2.72 0.90 16.17
N SER A 51 -1.75 0.25 16.82
CA SER A 51 -0.96 0.82 17.90
C SER A 51 0.53 0.85 17.53
N ARG A 52 1.29 1.75 18.16
CA ARG A 52 2.72 1.88 17.91
C ARG A 52 3.43 0.63 18.43
N LYS A 53 4.18 -0.04 17.55
CA LYS A 53 5.05 -1.16 17.88
C LYS A 53 6.45 -0.91 17.34
N GLN A 54 7.47 -1.28 18.10
CA GLN A 54 8.87 -1.20 17.67
C GLN A 54 9.37 -2.59 17.30
N THR A 55 10.21 -2.65 16.27
CA THR A 55 10.91 -3.87 15.86
C THR A 55 12.40 -3.62 15.85
N ARG A 56 13.19 -4.64 16.22
CA ARG A 56 14.66 -4.66 16.06
C ARG A 56 15.08 -5.34 14.75
N ARG A 57 14.12 -5.88 14.01
CA ARG A 57 14.34 -6.58 12.76
C ARG A 57 14.46 -5.58 11.62
N HIS A 58 15.57 -5.62 10.89
CA HIS A 58 15.82 -4.75 9.75
C HIS A 58 15.00 -5.14 8.52
N ASP A 59 14.55 -6.41 8.44
CA ASP A 59 13.73 -6.94 7.36
C ASP A 59 12.22 -6.69 7.55
N VAL A 60 11.83 -5.87 8.54
CA VAL A 60 10.43 -5.56 8.86
C VAL A 60 10.27 -4.06 9.08
N ARG A 61 9.31 -3.46 8.37
CA ARG A 61 8.89 -2.08 8.59
C ARG A 61 7.47 -2.05 9.16
N LEU A 62 7.32 -1.36 10.29
CA LEU A 62 6.03 -1.24 10.99
C LEU A 62 5.49 0.18 10.86
N HIS A 63 4.28 0.27 10.33
CA HIS A 63 3.52 1.50 10.18
C HIS A 63 2.40 1.53 11.22
N ARG A 64 2.03 2.74 11.66
CA ARG A 64 0.86 2.94 12.52
C ARG A 64 -0.27 3.51 11.68
N GLY A 65 -1.44 2.88 11.73
CA GLY A 65 -2.60 3.34 10.99
C GLY A 65 -3.86 2.53 11.32
N PRO A 66 -5.03 2.95 10.83
CA PRO A 66 -6.25 2.18 10.99
C PRO A 66 -6.15 0.83 10.25
N VAL A 67 -6.81 -0.19 10.81
CA VAL A 67 -6.80 -1.57 10.29
C VAL A 67 -8.20 -2.21 10.29
N ASP A 68 -9.23 -1.39 10.23
CA ASP A 68 -10.65 -1.77 10.31
C ASP A 68 -11.38 -1.63 8.95
N HIS A 69 -10.78 -0.98 7.97
CA HIS A 69 -11.31 -0.75 6.63
C HIS A 69 -10.24 -0.95 5.56
N ASP A 70 -10.66 -1.04 4.30
CA ASP A 70 -9.79 -1.23 3.13
C ASP A 70 -8.85 -2.43 3.25
N ILE A 71 -9.36 -3.54 3.80
CA ILE A 71 -8.60 -4.77 4.02
C ILE A 71 -9.33 -5.94 3.39
N VAL A 72 -8.56 -6.82 2.77
CA VAL A 72 -9.02 -8.10 2.26
C VAL A 72 -8.09 -9.22 2.71
N THR A 73 -8.53 -10.46 2.60
CA THR A 73 -7.68 -11.62 2.85
C THR A 73 -7.09 -12.12 1.52
N LEU A 74 -5.77 -12.07 1.37
CA LEU A 74 -5.05 -12.68 0.23
C LEU A 74 -4.07 -13.72 0.75
N ARG A 75 -4.12 -14.94 0.18
CA ARG A 75 -3.25 -16.06 0.56
C ARG A 75 -3.21 -16.32 2.08
N GLY A 76 -4.34 -16.09 2.75
CA GLY A 76 -4.49 -16.25 4.20
C GLY A 76 -3.86 -15.15 5.06
N LEU A 77 -3.48 -14.01 4.46
CA LEU A 77 -2.98 -12.83 5.16
C LEU A 77 -3.99 -11.67 5.04
N PRO A 78 -4.18 -10.84 6.08
CA PRO A 78 -4.87 -9.57 5.94
C PRO A 78 -3.99 -8.59 5.17
N VAL A 79 -4.51 -7.99 4.09
CA VAL A 79 -3.78 -7.12 3.16
C VAL A 79 -4.59 -5.86 2.88
N THR A 80 -3.95 -4.70 2.81
CA THR A 80 -4.61 -3.46 2.38
C THR A 80 -5.04 -3.53 0.91
N ARG A 81 -6.21 -2.97 0.59
CA ARG A 81 -6.71 -2.84 -0.78
C ARG A 81 -5.83 -1.91 -1.62
N PRO A 82 -5.85 -2.00 -2.96
CA PRO A 82 -5.02 -1.15 -3.81
C PRO A 82 -5.22 0.37 -3.63
N SER A 83 -6.44 0.84 -3.39
CA SER A 83 -6.71 2.25 -3.03
C SER A 83 -5.91 2.69 -1.80
N ARG A 84 -5.88 1.85 -0.77
CA ARG A 84 -5.10 2.10 0.43
C ARG A 84 -3.60 1.98 0.19
N ILE A 85 -3.14 1.02 -0.62
CA ILE A 85 -1.74 0.90 -1.03
C ILE A 85 -1.27 2.20 -1.70
N ALA A 86 -2.05 2.76 -2.63
CA ALA A 86 -1.70 4.01 -3.32
C ALA A 86 -1.58 5.19 -2.34
N ALA A 87 -2.53 5.33 -1.41
CA ALA A 87 -2.49 6.37 -0.39
C ALA A 87 -1.28 6.22 0.56
N ASP A 88 -1.01 4.99 1.01
CA ASP A 88 0.13 4.65 1.85
C ASP A 88 1.47 5.01 1.15
N LEU A 89 1.62 4.68 -0.13
CA LEU A 89 2.82 5.02 -0.91
C LEU A 89 2.98 6.53 -1.14
N LEU A 90 1.88 7.26 -1.34
CA LEU A 90 1.89 8.73 -1.41
C LEU A 90 2.28 9.36 -0.08
N ALA A 91 1.80 8.81 1.05
CA ALA A 91 2.18 9.26 2.39
C ALA A 91 3.69 9.08 2.63
N ASP A 92 4.24 7.97 2.14
CA ASP A 92 5.67 7.65 2.19
C ASP A 92 6.52 8.43 1.18
N ARG A 93 5.91 9.26 0.31
CA ARG A 93 6.58 9.97 -0.79
C ARG A 93 7.38 9.02 -1.68
N ALA A 94 6.82 7.85 -1.97
CA ALA A 94 7.39 6.94 -2.96
C ALA A 94 7.41 7.59 -4.36
N ASP A 95 8.19 7.00 -5.27
CA ASP A 95 8.27 7.46 -6.65
C ASP A 95 6.89 7.51 -7.32
N LEU A 96 6.54 8.66 -7.90
CA LEU A 96 5.21 8.90 -8.46
C LEU A 96 4.94 8.02 -9.68
N GLY A 97 5.95 7.70 -10.48
CA GLY A 97 5.82 6.77 -11.61
C GLY A 97 5.48 5.35 -11.14
N ALA A 98 6.15 4.88 -10.08
CA ALA A 98 5.82 3.60 -9.47
C ALA A 98 4.39 3.58 -8.87
N ILE A 99 3.95 4.68 -8.24
CA ILE A 99 2.56 4.80 -7.74
C ILE A 99 1.55 4.78 -8.89
N ALA A 100 1.83 5.49 -9.99
CA ALA A 100 0.99 5.49 -11.17
C ALA A 100 0.84 4.07 -11.76
N GLN A 101 1.93 3.31 -11.82
CA GLN A 101 1.92 1.92 -12.26
C GLN A 101 1.08 1.02 -11.33
N VAL A 102 1.22 1.16 -10.01
CA VAL A 102 0.38 0.44 -9.03
C VAL A 102 -1.11 0.70 -9.26
N ILE A 103 -1.49 1.97 -9.47
CA ILE A 103 -2.88 2.35 -9.74
C ILE A 103 -3.37 1.75 -11.06
N ALA A 104 -2.58 1.85 -12.13
CA ALA A 104 -2.94 1.32 -13.44
C ALA A 104 -3.16 -0.20 -13.39
N ASP A 105 -2.26 -0.93 -12.72
CA ASP A 105 -2.33 -2.38 -12.55
C ASP A 105 -3.43 -2.83 -11.58
N ALA A 106 -3.88 -1.96 -10.68
CA ALA A 106 -5.03 -2.23 -9.83
C ALA A 106 -6.37 -2.08 -10.58
N LEU A 107 -6.46 -1.07 -11.45
CA LEU A 107 -7.70 -0.75 -12.18
C LEU A 107 -7.97 -1.73 -13.33
N ARG A 108 -6.95 -2.15 -14.08
CA ARG A 108 -7.09 -3.05 -15.25
C ARG A 108 -7.80 -4.38 -14.94
N PRO A 109 -7.39 -5.14 -13.91
CA PRO A 109 -8.05 -6.38 -13.52
C PRO A 109 -9.26 -6.13 -12.60
N GLY A 110 -9.55 -4.88 -12.21
CA GLY A 110 -10.65 -4.53 -11.31
C GLY A 110 -10.42 -4.93 -9.85
N PHE A 111 -9.17 -4.89 -9.37
CA PHE A 111 -8.89 -5.14 -7.94
C PHE A 111 -9.41 -4.03 -7.03
N ASP A 112 -9.56 -2.83 -7.57
CA ASP A 112 -10.26 -1.72 -6.95
C ASP A 112 -10.93 -0.85 -8.02
N ASP A 113 -11.86 0.00 -7.61
CA ASP A 113 -12.53 0.92 -8.52
C ASP A 113 -11.91 2.33 -8.48
N PRO A 114 -12.04 3.12 -9.57
CA PRO A 114 -11.50 4.48 -9.63
C PRO A 114 -12.02 5.41 -8.53
N GLY A 115 -13.27 5.21 -8.08
CA GLY A 115 -13.89 5.99 -7.01
C GLY A 115 -13.17 5.78 -5.68
N SER A 116 -12.99 4.51 -5.29
CA SER A 116 -12.24 4.13 -4.09
C SER A 116 -10.80 4.64 -4.10
N ILE A 117 -10.09 4.49 -5.23
CA ILE A 117 -8.72 5.01 -5.37
C ILE A 117 -8.71 6.54 -5.25
N SER A 118 -9.57 7.25 -5.98
CA SER A 118 -9.60 8.71 -5.95
C SER A 118 -9.90 9.25 -4.54
N SER A 119 -10.83 8.61 -3.80
CA SER A 119 -11.15 8.97 -2.42
C SER A 119 -9.94 8.79 -1.49
N ALA A 120 -9.25 7.65 -1.60
CA ALA A 120 -8.10 7.32 -0.76
C ALA A 120 -6.92 8.28 -0.98
N ILE A 121 -6.66 8.69 -2.23
CA ILE A 121 -5.52 9.56 -2.56
C ILE A 121 -5.83 11.06 -2.42
N ALA A 122 -7.10 11.46 -2.31
CA ALA A 122 -7.53 12.85 -2.22
C ALA A 122 -6.80 13.70 -1.16
N PRO A 123 -6.47 13.19 0.05
CA PRO A 123 -5.70 13.94 1.05
C PRO A 123 -4.30 14.36 0.57
N HIS A 124 -3.73 13.65 -0.41
CA HIS A 124 -2.39 13.87 -0.93
C HIS A 124 -2.34 14.84 -2.13
N ALA A 125 -3.49 15.29 -2.65
CA ALA A 125 -3.55 16.15 -3.83
C ALA A 125 -2.75 17.46 -3.65
N ALA A 126 -2.89 18.13 -2.50
CA ALA A 126 -2.20 19.40 -2.25
C ALA A 126 -0.68 19.26 -2.20
N ALA A 127 -0.16 18.12 -1.71
CA ALA A 127 1.28 17.85 -1.68
C ALA A 127 1.88 17.68 -3.08
N ASN A 128 1.03 17.43 -4.09
CA ASN A 128 1.39 17.23 -5.48
C ASN A 128 0.98 18.41 -6.38
N GLY A 129 0.74 19.60 -5.79
CA GLY A 129 0.43 20.83 -6.54
C GLY A 129 -1.02 20.96 -7.04
N LEU A 130 -1.91 20.05 -6.64
CA LEU A 130 -3.33 20.08 -7.00
C LEU A 130 -4.18 20.72 -5.91
N ARG A 131 -5.47 20.96 -6.20
CA ARG A 131 -6.41 21.46 -5.19
C ARG A 131 -6.53 20.45 -4.04
N ARG A 132 -6.54 20.93 -2.80
CA ARG A 132 -6.73 20.06 -1.61
C ARG A 132 -8.01 19.23 -1.76
N GLY A 133 -7.89 17.92 -1.57
CA GLY A 133 -9.00 16.97 -1.71
C GLY A 133 -9.32 16.57 -3.15
N ASP A 134 -8.56 17.02 -4.15
CA ASP A 134 -8.79 16.70 -5.55
C ASP A 134 -8.19 15.34 -5.93
N GLY A 135 -8.80 14.28 -5.40
CA GLY A 135 -8.39 12.90 -5.69
C GLY A 135 -8.61 12.47 -7.14
N ILE A 136 -9.65 13.01 -7.79
CA ILE A 136 -9.92 12.73 -9.21
C ILE A 136 -8.86 13.41 -10.08
N GLY A 137 -8.51 14.66 -9.78
CA GLY A 137 -7.40 15.36 -10.45
C GLY A 137 -6.09 14.60 -10.26
N LEU A 138 -5.80 14.15 -9.03
CA LEU A 138 -4.58 13.40 -8.75
C LEU A 138 -4.53 12.06 -9.51
N LEU A 139 -5.66 11.33 -9.56
CA LEU A 139 -5.77 10.07 -10.29
C LEU A 139 -5.52 10.24 -11.79
N ARG A 140 -5.97 11.36 -12.38
CA ARG A 140 -5.77 11.68 -13.80
C ARG A 140 -4.34 12.12 -14.10
N TRP A 141 -3.72 12.84 -13.17
CA TRP A 141 -2.39 13.41 -13.34
C TRP A 141 -1.26 12.38 -13.19
N LEU A 142 -1.38 11.44 -12.26
CA LEU A 142 -0.30 10.46 -11.98
C LEU A 142 0.20 9.68 -13.21
N PRO A 143 -0.67 9.17 -14.10
CA PRO A 143 -0.22 8.48 -15.32
C PRO A 143 0.56 9.37 -16.30
N GLU A 144 0.26 10.68 -16.35
CA GLU A 144 0.92 11.62 -17.26
C GLU A 144 2.42 11.74 -16.96
N LEU A 145 2.81 11.62 -15.69
CA LEU A 145 4.20 11.65 -15.26
C LEU A 145 5.02 10.45 -15.70
N SER A 146 4.37 9.31 -15.94
CA SER A 146 5.03 8.06 -16.35
C SER A 146 5.32 8.03 -17.85
N GLY A 147 4.65 8.90 -18.63
CA GLY A 147 4.85 9.02 -20.08
C GLY A 147 6.09 9.81 -20.48
N ASP A 148 6.69 10.60 -19.57
CA ASP A 148 7.83 11.47 -19.86
C ASP A 148 9.21 10.81 -19.65
N GLY A 149 9.25 9.51 -19.31
CA GLY A 149 10.48 8.76 -19.03
C GLY A 149 11.03 7.92 -20.19
N ASP A 150 10.24 7.66 -21.24
CA ASP A 150 10.60 6.72 -22.32
C ASP A 150 11.30 7.42 -23.51
N GLY A 151 12.17 8.38 -23.17
CA GLY A 151 12.81 9.27 -24.14
C GLY A 151 14.22 9.68 -23.73
N ARG A 152 15.11 8.69 -23.50
CA ARG A 152 16.57 8.78 -23.72
C ARG A 152 17.26 7.47 -23.30
N SER A 153 17.59 6.66 -24.30
CA SER A 153 18.84 5.89 -24.38
C SER A 153 19.15 5.67 -25.85
#